data_AF-A0A4Q1IJ76-F1
#
_entry.id   AF-A0A4Q1IJ76-F1
#
_cell.length_a   1.000
_cell.length_b   1.000
_cell.length_c   1.000
_cell.angle_alpha   90.00
_cell.angle_beta   90.00
_cell.angle_gamma   90.00
#
_symmetry.space_group_name_H-M   'P 1'
#
loop_
_entity.id
_entity.type
_entity.pdbx_description
1 polymer ?
#
loop_
_entity_poly.entity_id
_entity_poly.type
_entity_poly.pdbx_seq_one_letter_code
_entity_poly.pdbx_strand_id
1 'polypeptide(L)'
;NAAFSAFLANAGFANLDAVPVDALTQILLNHVVQGDVRSNDLGTGYISSLSTATPNGNKMSMHINTANGVLINGTSKVVNADNIVDNGVIHLVDKVIGLPTIVTIATADANFSTLVAALTRNDQPDFVATLSTANGTNPAPFTVFAPTNEAFGNLLTELNAPNLAAIDAATLTATLNSHVVAGANVIASQLSDNMTVTTLGGNITANVTGGAKLTDANNRNSNIIAYDVQASNGVVHVIDKVILPALN
;
A
#
# COMPACT_ATOMS: atom_id res chain seq x y z
N ASN A 1 -19.19 13.49 -16.33
CA ASN A 1 -19.06 14.74 -15.55
C ASN A 1 -17.58 15.06 -15.39
N ALA A 2 -17.21 16.19 -14.77
CA ALA A 2 -15.83 16.71 -14.76
C ALA A 2 -14.77 15.70 -14.27
N ALA A 3 -15.09 14.89 -13.25
CA ALA A 3 -14.22 13.84 -12.72
C ALA A 3 -13.81 12.81 -13.79
N PHE A 4 -14.79 12.27 -14.52
CA PHE A 4 -14.55 11.30 -15.59
C PHE A 4 -13.83 11.93 -16.79
N SER A 5 -14.15 13.19 -17.14
CA SER A 5 -13.45 13.90 -18.22
C SER A 5 -11.97 14.10 -17.88
N ALA A 6 -11.65 14.46 -16.64
CA ALA A 6 -10.27 14.58 -16.17
C ALA A 6 -9.54 13.22 -16.15
N PHE A 7 -10.22 12.15 -15.71
CA PHE A 7 -9.67 10.80 -15.74
C PHE A 7 -9.31 10.36 -17.17
N LEU A 8 -10.23 10.50 -18.13
CA LEU A 8 -9.99 10.11 -19.52
C LEU A 8 -8.82 10.90 -20.13
N ALA A 9 -8.78 12.21 -19.91
CA ALA A 9 -7.69 13.05 -20.37
C ALA A 9 -6.33 12.63 -19.78
N ASN A 10 -6.27 12.37 -18.46
CA ASN A 10 -5.05 11.94 -17.79
C ASN A 10 -4.58 10.55 -18.21
N ALA A 11 -5.52 9.65 -18.48
CA ALA A 11 -5.24 8.30 -18.96
C ALA A 11 -4.96 8.22 -20.47
N GLY A 12 -5.06 9.35 -21.19
CA GLY A 12 -4.82 9.41 -22.64
C GLY A 12 -5.94 8.83 -23.50
N PHE A 13 -7.15 8.64 -22.95
CA PHE A 13 -8.31 8.17 -23.69
C PHE A 13 -9.07 9.33 -24.33
N ALA A 14 -9.37 9.21 -25.62
CA ALA A 14 -10.12 10.22 -26.35
C ALA A 14 -11.57 10.36 -25.86
N ASN A 15 -12.19 9.24 -25.46
CA ASN A 15 -13.55 9.16 -24.94
C ASN A 15 -13.74 7.85 -24.16
N LEU A 16 -14.94 7.64 -23.62
CA LEU A 16 -15.27 6.44 -22.83
C LEU A 16 -15.19 5.15 -23.67
N ASP A 17 -15.57 5.21 -24.95
CA ASP A 17 -15.57 4.03 -25.83
C ASP A 17 -14.15 3.56 -26.16
N ALA A 18 -13.13 4.42 -25.96
CA ALA A 18 -11.73 4.07 -26.09
C ALA A 18 -11.16 3.33 -24.86
N VAL A 19 -11.89 3.27 -23.75
CA VAL A 19 -11.44 2.58 -22.54
C VAL A 19 -11.75 1.08 -22.68
N PRO A 20 -10.75 0.18 -22.50
CA PRO A 20 -11.00 -1.24 -22.46
C PRO A 20 -12.06 -1.61 -21.41
N VAL A 21 -13.04 -2.43 -21.80
CA VAL A 21 -14.21 -2.75 -20.96
C VAL A 21 -13.81 -3.44 -19.65
N ASP A 22 -12.80 -4.30 -19.69
CA ASP A 22 -12.21 -4.96 -18.53
C ASP A 22 -11.57 -3.95 -17.57
N ALA A 23 -10.78 -3.01 -18.07
CA ALA A 23 -10.18 -1.94 -17.28
C ALA A 23 -11.26 -1.03 -16.67
N LEU A 24 -12.25 -0.62 -17.47
CA LEU A 24 -13.37 0.20 -17.00
C LEU A 24 -14.18 -0.52 -15.92
N THR A 25 -14.44 -1.81 -16.09
CA THR A 25 -15.15 -2.63 -15.10
C THR A 25 -14.42 -2.62 -13.77
N GLN A 26 -13.10 -2.82 -13.78
CA GLN A 26 -12.31 -2.83 -12.55
C GLN A 26 -12.25 -1.45 -11.89
N ILE A 27 -12.16 -0.37 -12.67
CA ILE A 27 -12.24 0.99 -12.14
C ILE A 27 -13.58 1.22 -11.46
N LEU A 28 -14.70 0.84 -12.10
CA LEU A 28 -16.03 1.01 -11.52
C LEU A 28 -16.22 0.15 -10.27
N LEU A 29 -15.76 -1.11 -10.27
CA LEU A 29 -15.79 -1.97 -9.10
C LEU A 29 -14.92 -1.43 -7.95
N ASN A 30 -13.87 -0.67 -8.27
CA ASN A 30 -13.07 0.00 -7.26
C ASN A 30 -13.82 1.14 -6.56
N HIS A 31 -14.89 1.67 -7.16
CA HIS A 31 -15.77 2.66 -6.52
C HIS A 31 -16.86 2.03 -5.67
N VAL A 32 -16.97 0.69 -5.66
CA VAL A 32 -18.04 -0.02 -4.95
C VAL A 32 -17.43 -0.76 -3.76
N VAL A 33 -18.03 -0.57 -2.60
CA VAL A 33 -17.76 -1.33 -1.38
C VAL A 33 -18.98 -2.20 -1.07
N GLN A 34 -18.75 -3.38 -0.50
CA GLN A 34 -19.83 -4.27 -0.10
C GLN A 34 -20.49 -3.78 1.21
N GLY A 35 -21.81 -3.57 1.19
CA GLY A 35 -22.62 -3.23 2.37
C GLY A 35 -23.26 -1.84 2.32
N ASP A 36 -24.09 -1.54 3.32
CA ASP A 36 -24.58 -0.17 3.60
C ASP A 36 -23.52 0.53 4.45
N VAL A 37 -22.64 1.30 3.81
CA VAL A 37 -21.55 2.05 4.46
C VAL A 37 -21.85 3.53 4.36
N ARG A 38 -22.20 4.15 5.49
CA ARG A 38 -22.49 5.59 5.59
C ARG A 38 -21.25 6.37 6.02
N SER A 39 -21.30 7.68 5.90
CA SER A 39 -20.21 8.56 6.30
C SER A 39 -19.80 8.35 7.77
N ASN A 40 -20.76 8.09 8.65
CA ASN A 40 -20.54 7.83 10.07
C ASN A 40 -20.00 6.42 10.38
N ASP A 41 -20.07 5.48 9.41
CA ASP A 41 -19.53 4.13 9.56
C ASP A 41 -18.06 4.07 9.15
N LEU A 42 -17.53 5.13 8.54
CA LEU A 42 -16.14 5.21 8.06
C LEU A 42 -15.20 5.70 9.17
N GLY A 43 -14.16 4.92 9.43
CA GLY A 43 -12.98 5.33 10.18
C GLY A 43 -11.77 5.55 9.27
N THR A 44 -10.74 6.21 9.80
CA THR A 44 -9.43 6.25 9.12
C THR A 44 -8.81 4.84 9.13
N GLY A 45 -8.44 4.33 7.97
CA GLY A 45 -7.91 2.97 7.82
C GLY A 45 -8.14 2.39 6.43
N TYR A 46 -8.11 1.06 6.32
CA TYR A 46 -8.28 0.37 5.04
C TYR A 46 -9.65 -0.27 4.91
N ILE A 47 -10.25 -0.15 3.72
CA ILE A 47 -11.50 -0.83 3.34
C ILE A 47 -11.32 -1.54 2.01
N SER A 48 -12.00 -2.67 1.82
CA SER A 48 -11.94 -3.43 0.57
C SER A 48 -13.00 -2.95 -0.43
N SER A 49 -12.59 -2.67 -1.67
CA SER A 49 -13.50 -2.46 -2.79
C SER A 49 -13.93 -3.79 -3.43
N LEU A 50 -14.79 -3.75 -4.44
CA LEU A 50 -15.16 -4.93 -5.22
C LEU A 50 -14.21 -5.20 -6.41
N SER A 51 -13.24 -4.32 -6.66
CA SER A 51 -12.26 -4.56 -7.73
C SER A 51 -11.36 -5.72 -7.37
N THR A 52 -11.11 -6.59 -8.35
CA THR A 52 -10.20 -7.74 -8.26
C THR A 52 -8.97 -7.55 -9.14
N ALA A 53 -8.66 -6.31 -9.53
CA ALA A 53 -7.50 -5.95 -10.35
C ALA A 53 -6.18 -5.96 -9.56
N THR A 54 -5.94 -7.06 -8.83
CA THR A 54 -4.75 -7.34 -8.04
C THR A 54 -4.02 -8.54 -8.63
N PRO A 55 -2.74 -8.76 -8.32
CA PRO A 55 -1.99 -9.88 -8.88
C PRO A 55 -2.57 -11.27 -8.60
N ASN A 56 -3.32 -11.44 -7.51
CA ASN A 56 -3.92 -12.71 -7.10
C ASN A 56 -5.45 -12.73 -7.21
N GLY A 57 -6.08 -11.68 -7.75
CA GLY A 57 -7.54 -11.58 -7.88
C GLY A 57 -8.29 -11.30 -6.58
N ASN A 58 -7.59 -11.03 -5.47
CA ASN A 58 -8.22 -10.58 -4.24
C ASN A 58 -8.79 -9.17 -4.40
N LYS A 59 -9.75 -8.83 -3.53
CA LYS A 59 -10.34 -7.49 -3.48
C LYS A 59 -9.28 -6.43 -3.16
N MET A 60 -9.28 -5.34 -3.92
CA MET A 60 -8.38 -4.20 -3.71
C MET A 60 -8.68 -3.49 -2.40
N SER A 61 -7.65 -2.94 -1.78
CA SER A 61 -7.77 -2.09 -0.60
C SER A 61 -7.76 -0.61 -0.97
N MET A 62 -8.55 0.18 -0.25
CA MET A 62 -8.56 1.63 -0.33
C MET A 62 -8.24 2.20 1.05
N HIS A 63 -7.36 3.19 1.09
CA HIS A 63 -7.11 3.94 2.31
C HIS A 63 -8.16 5.06 2.43
N ILE A 64 -8.86 5.07 3.55
CA ILE A 64 -9.82 6.09 3.94
C ILE A 64 -9.16 6.97 5.00
N ASN A 65 -9.18 8.28 4.80
CA ASN A 65 -8.79 9.26 5.79
C ASN A 65 -10.01 10.14 6.10
N THR A 66 -10.42 10.20 7.37
CA THR A 66 -11.60 10.95 7.82
C THR A 66 -11.26 12.25 8.57
N ALA A 67 -9.98 12.63 8.65
CA ALA A 67 -9.54 13.78 9.45
C ALA A 67 -10.15 15.12 9.01
N ASN A 68 -10.42 15.30 7.71
CA ASN A 68 -10.99 16.52 7.14
C ASN A 68 -12.08 16.19 6.11
N GLY A 69 -13.04 15.37 6.54
CA GLY A 69 -13.98 14.68 5.65
C GLY A 69 -13.35 13.41 5.06
N VAL A 70 -14.11 12.69 4.23
CA VAL A 70 -13.66 11.40 3.67
C VAL A 70 -12.79 11.64 2.43
N LEU A 71 -11.50 11.35 2.57
CA LEU A 71 -10.51 11.33 1.49
C LEU A 71 -10.08 9.88 1.22
N ILE A 72 -10.23 9.45 -0.03
CA ILE A 72 -9.97 8.10 -0.50
C ILE A 72 -8.65 8.09 -1.28
N ASN A 73 -7.73 7.20 -0.90
CA ASN A 73 -6.42 7.01 -1.52
C ASN A 73 -5.64 8.33 -1.67
N GLY A 74 -5.81 9.27 -0.73
CA GLY A 74 -5.16 10.58 -0.72
C GLY A 74 -5.58 11.54 -1.85
N THR A 75 -6.50 11.15 -2.73
CA THR A 75 -6.73 11.86 -4.00
C THR A 75 -8.19 12.24 -4.26
N SER A 76 -9.14 11.34 -3.95
CA SER A 76 -10.56 11.50 -4.25
C SER A 76 -11.34 11.82 -2.98
N LYS A 77 -12.08 12.93 -2.98
CA LYS A 77 -12.81 13.42 -1.81
C LYS A 77 -14.30 13.19 -1.99
N VAL A 78 -14.98 12.72 -0.95
CA VAL A 78 -16.45 12.70 -0.90
C VAL A 78 -16.96 14.13 -0.75
N VAL A 79 -17.75 14.57 -1.72
CA VAL A 79 -18.32 15.94 -1.78
C VAL A 79 -19.79 15.99 -1.38
N ASN A 80 -20.50 14.87 -1.50
CA ASN A 80 -21.86 14.71 -1.00
C ASN A 80 -22.03 13.26 -0.57
N ALA A 81 -22.27 13.05 0.72
CA ALA A 81 -22.36 11.74 1.35
C ALA A 81 -23.82 11.35 1.62
N ASP A 82 -24.02 10.06 1.87
CA ASP A 82 -25.27 9.52 2.44
C ASP A 82 -26.51 9.72 1.56
N ASN A 83 -26.35 9.60 0.23
CA ASN A 83 -27.50 9.55 -0.68
C ASN A 83 -28.10 8.14 -0.66
N ILE A 84 -29.09 7.94 0.20
CA ILE A 84 -29.74 6.64 0.41
C ILE A 84 -30.62 6.29 -0.78
N VAL A 85 -30.45 5.07 -1.30
CA VAL A 85 -31.25 4.48 -2.37
C VAL A 85 -31.72 3.08 -1.96
N ASP A 86 -32.65 2.49 -2.71
CA ASP A 86 -33.29 1.22 -2.33
C ASP A 86 -32.30 0.05 -2.13
N ASN A 87 -31.16 0.09 -2.81
CA ASN A 87 -30.15 -0.98 -2.81
C ASN A 87 -28.80 -0.57 -2.20
N GLY A 88 -28.73 0.55 -1.46
CA GLY A 88 -27.51 0.96 -0.77
C GLY A 88 -27.39 2.46 -0.57
N VAL A 89 -26.15 2.94 -0.51
CA VAL A 89 -25.82 4.35 -0.28
C VAL A 89 -24.84 4.82 -1.35
N ILE A 90 -25.10 6.01 -1.89
CA ILE A 90 -24.24 6.66 -2.87
C ILE A 90 -23.50 7.82 -2.20
N HIS A 91 -22.17 7.80 -2.34
CA HIS A 91 -21.29 8.92 -2.00
C HIS A 91 -20.75 9.53 -3.29
N LEU A 92 -21.06 10.79 -3.54
CA LEU A 92 -20.49 11.53 -4.67
C LEU A 92 -19.04 11.89 -4.35
N VAL A 93 -18.15 11.56 -5.28
CA VAL A 93 -16.72 11.89 -5.21
C VAL A 93 -16.35 12.92 -6.28
N ASP A 94 -15.34 13.74 -5.98
CA ASP A 94 -14.85 14.78 -6.89
C ASP A 94 -13.93 14.25 -8.00
N LYS A 95 -13.34 13.06 -7.82
CA LYS A 95 -12.43 12.41 -8.76
C LYS A 95 -12.68 10.91 -8.87
N VAL A 96 -12.39 10.36 -10.05
CA VAL A 96 -12.37 8.91 -10.26
C VAL A 96 -11.32 8.28 -9.34
N ILE A 97 -11.74 7.28 -8.57
CA ILE A 97 -10.90 6.46 -7.70
C ILE A 97 -10.15 5.46 -8.59
N GLY A 98 -8.93 5.83 -8.98
CA GLY A 98 -8.04 4.95 -9.74
C GLY A 98 -7.64 3.69 -8.96
N LEU A 99 -7.08 2.70 -9.67
CA LEU A 99 -6.59 1.46 -9.06
C LEU A 99 -5.27 1.75 -8.31
N PRO A 100 -5.26 1.74 -6.97
CA PRO A 100 -4.08 2.17 -6.21
C PRO A 100 -2.89 1.23 -6.42
N THR A 101 -1.71 1.79 -6.64
CA THR A 101 -0.43 1.07 -6.55
C THR A 101 0.07 1.05 -5.10
N ILE A 102 1.13 0.28 -4.82
CA ILE A 102 1.83 0.32 -3.52
C ILE A 102 2.26 1.75 -3.16
N VAL A 103 2.77 2.52 -4.11
CA VAL A 103 3.13 3.93 -3.90
C VAL A 103 1.91 4.79 -3.55
N THR A 104 0.76 4.52 -4.19
CA THR A 104 -0.49 5.21 -3.87
C THR A 104 -0.90 4.96 -2.41
N ILE A 105 -0.79 3.72 -1.94
CA ILE A 105 -1.05 3.37 -0.54
C ILE A 105 -0.06 4.07 0.40
N ALA A 106 1.23 3.97 0.12
CA ALA A 106 2.29 4.55 0.95
C ALA A 106 2.15 6.07 1.10
N THR A 107 1.71 6.77 0.05
CA THR A 107 1.52 8.22 0.06
C THR A 107 0.17 8.66 0.63
N ALA A 108 -0.84 7.79 0.61
CA ALA A 108 -2.17 8.08 1.15
C ALA A 108 -2.26 7.96 2.68
N ASP A 109 -1.46 7.08 3.28
CA ASP A 109 -1.46 6.80 4.72
C ASP A 109 -0.36 7.61 5.43
N ALA A 110 -0.78 8.50 6.34
CA ALA A 110 0.12 9.36 7.10
C ALA A 110 1.08 8.57 8.01
N ASN A 111 0.75 7.33 8.36
CA ASN A 111 1.61 6.45 9.14
C ASN A 111 2.88 6.02 8.39
N PHE A 112 2.96 6.27 7.08
CA PHE A 112 4.12 5.96 6.24
C PHE A 112 4.92 7.20 5.82
N SER A 113 4.68 8.36 6.43
CA SER A 113 5.39 9.59 6.06
C SER A 113 6.93 9.45 6.11
N THR A 114 7.48 8.74 7.11
CA THR A 114 8.92 8.48 7.21
C THR A 114 9.39 7.47 6.15
N LEU A 115 8.57 6.47 5.82
CA LEU A 115 8.85 5.54 4.73
C LEU A 115 8.90 6.27 3.38
N VAL A 116 7.93 7.14 3.10
CA VAL A 116 7.91 7.96 1.88
C VAL A 116 9.13 8.87 1.82
N ALA A 117 9.51 9.51 2.95
CA ALA A 117 10.72 10.31 3.03
C ALA A 117 11.99 9.49 2.76
N ALA A 118 12.05 8.24 3.23
CA ALA A 118 13.16 7.33 2.95
C ALA A 118 13.21 6.94 1.46
N LEU A 119 12.09 6.55 0.86
CA LEU A 119 12.00 6.14 -0.55
C LEU A 119 12.29 7.27 -1.54
N THR A 120 12.10 8.53 -1.12
CA THR A 120 12.29 9.73 -1.96
C THR A 120 13.55 10.52 -1.61
N ARG A 121 14.40 10.00 -0.70
CA ARG A 121 15.65 10.66 -0.34
C ARG A 121 16.56 10.69 -1.56
N ASN A 122 17.17 11.85 -1.80
CA ASN A 122 17.96 12.18 -3.00
C ASN A 122 19.20 11.29 -3.23
N ASP A 123 19.68 10.58 -2.21
CA ASP A 123 20.80 9.64 -2.29
C ASP A 123 20.35 8.17 -2.45
N GLN A 124 19.06 7.93 -2.67
CA GLN A 124 18.48 6.61 -2.86
C GLN A 124 18.19 6.32 -4.34
N PRO A 125 18.15 5.03 -4.73
CA PRO A 125 17.57 4.60 -5.99
C PRO A 125 16.13 5.10 -6.17
N ASP A 126 15.65 5.12 -7.41
CA ASP A 126 14.26 5.47 -7.73
C ASP A 126 13.32 4.32 -7.34
N PHE A 127 13.11 4.16 -6.03
CA PHE A 127 12.17 3.20 -5.47
C PHE A 127 10.74 3.53 -5.86
N VAL A 128 10.41 4.80 -6.06
CA VAL A 128 9.05 5.23 -6.44
C VAL A 128 8.71 4.71 -7.83
N ALA A 129 9.60 4.86 -8.80
CA ALA A 129 9.40 4.30 -10.14
C ALA A 129 9.36 2.76 -10.08
N THR A 130 10.27 2.14 -9.33
CA THR A 130 10.36 0.68 -9.22
C THR A 130 9.07 0.09 -8.62
N LEU A 131 8.61 0.61 -7.48
CA LEU A 131 7.40 0.16 -6.78
C LEU A 131 6.10 0.63 -7.45
N SER A 132 6.19 1.43 -8.52
CA SER A 132 5.06 1.78 -9.39
C SER A 132 4.97 0.89 -10.63
N THR A 133 5.91 -0.05 -10.81
CA THR A 133 5.88 -0.99 -11.95
C THR A 133 4.55 -1.73 -11.99
N ALA A 134 3.91 -1.74 -13.16
CA ALA A 134 2.61 -2.37 -13.35
C ALA A 134 2.69 -3.90 -13.20
N ASN A 135 1.63 -4.51 -12.67
CA ASN A 135 1.52 -5.96 -12.62
C ASN A 135 1.68 -6.59 -14.01
N GLY A 136 2.32 -7.75 -14.07
CA GLY A 136 2.68 -8.41 -15.34
C GLY A 136 3.97 -7.89 -15.98
N THR A 137 4.64 -6.90 -15.38
CA THR A 137 5.99 -6.44 -15.77
C THR A 137 6.98 -6.77 -14.67
N ASN A 138 8.05 -7.50 -14.98
CA ASN A 138 9.13 -7.79 -14.03
C ASN A 138 9.73 -6.47 -13.50
N PRO A 139 9.85 -6.23 -12.17
CA PRO A 139 9.75 -7.17 -11.05
C PRO A 139 8.41 -7.24 -10.30
N ALA A 140 7.34 -6.61 -10.79
CA ALA A 140 6.02 -6.77 -10.21
C ALA A 140 5.47 -8.19 -10.46
N PRO A 141 4.69 -8.78 -9.53
CA PRO A 141 4.12 -8.13 -8.35
C PRO A 141 5.09 -8.03 -7.16
N PHE A 142 4.83 -7.08 -6.26
CA PHE A 142 5.63 -6.87 -5.06
C PHE A 142 4.89 -7.28 -3.78
N THR A 143 5.64 -7.71 -2.77
CA THR A 143 5.17 -7.73 -1.38
C THR A 143 6.03 -6.75 -0.60
N VAL A 144 5.40 -5.73 0.00
CA VAL A 144 6.11 -4.71 0.79
C VAL A 144 5.70 -4.83 2.24
N PHE A 145 6.69 -5.04 3.11
CA PHE A 145 6.53 -4.91 4.54
C PHE A 145 6.75 -3.43 4.90
N ALA A 146 5.70 -2.66 5.11
CA ALA A 146 5.78 -1.22 5.31
C ALA A 146 5.89 -0.86 6.80
N PRO A 147 7.06 -0.40 7.28
CA PRO A 147 7.21 0.06 8.67
C PRO A 147 6.48 1.38 8.91
N THR A 148 5.84 1.48 10.07
CA THR A 148 5.19 2.73 10.51
C THR A 148 6.21 3.80 10.89
N ASN A 149 5.74 5.05 11.01
CA ASN A 149 6.54 6.15 11.56
C ASN A 149 7.10 5.81 12.95
N GLU A 150 6.32 5.11 13.78
CA GLU A 150 6.77 4.65 15.11
C GLU A 150 7.90 3.63 15.00
N ALA A 151 7.81 2.68 14.07
CA ALA A 151 8.87 1.72 13.80
C ALA A 151 10.20 2.40 13.46
N PHE A 152 10.16 3.45 12.62
CA PHE A 152 11.34 4.27 12.32
C PHE A 152 11.84 5.05 13.54
N GLY A 153 10.95 5.67 14.33
CA GLY A 153 11.33 6.39 15.53
C GLY A 153 12.04 5.51 16.56
N ASN A 154 11.53 4.29 16.74
CA ASN A 154 12.14 3.28 17.60
C ASN A 154 13.51 2.85 17.07
N LEU A 155 13.66 2.64 15.76
CA LEU A 155 14.96 2.32 15.16
C LEU A 155 15.98 3.45 15.36
N LEU A 156 15.60 4.71 15.11
CA LEU A 156 16.52 5.83 15.28
C LEU A 156 16.99 5.97 16.72
N THR A 157 16.10 5.72 17.69
CA THR A 157 16.45 5.67 19.11
C THR A 157 17.40 4.51 19.41
N GLU A 158 17.14 3.31 18.87
CA GLU A 158 18.01 2.13 19.02
C GLU A 158 19.43 2.38 18.46
N LEU A 159 19.53 3.12 17.35
CA LEU A 159 20.80 3.45 16.70
C LEU A 159 21.49 4.70 17.28
N ASN A 160 20.90 5.38 18.27
CA ASN A 160 21.33 6.71 18.73
C ASN A 160 21.50 7.72 17.57
N ALA A 161 20.68 7.61 16.53
CA ALA A 161 20.71 8.46 15.36
C ALA A 161 19.73 9.63 15.54
N PRO A 162 20.14 10.89 15.31
CA PRO A 162 19.27 12.04 15.55
C PRO A 162 18.10 12.14 14.57
N ASN A 163 18.25 11.61 13.35
CA ASN A 163 17.23 11.61 12.31
C ASN A 163 17.62 10.64 11.18
N LEU A 164 16.70 10.45 10.23
CA LEU A 164 16.92 9.60 9.04
C LEU A 164 18.12 10.06 8.19
N ALA A 165 18.46 11.35 8.17
CA ALA A 165 19.61 11.86 7.40
C ALA A 165 20.96 11.47 8.01
N ALA A 166 20.99 11.03 9.27
CA ALA A 166 22.20 10.48 9.88
C ALA A 166 22.49 9.03 9.47
N ILE A 167 21.53 8.35 8.83
CA ILE A 167 21.71 6.99 8.31
C ILE A 167 22.37 7.06 6.94
N ASP A 168 23.46 6.32 6.74
CA ASP A 168 24.18 6.33 5.47
C ASP A 168 23.33 5.76 4.32
N ALA A 169 23.63 6.21 3.10
CA ALA A 169 22.86 5.86 1.90
C ALA A 169 22.83 4.36 1.61
N ALA A 170 23.94 3.65 1.85
CA ALA A 170 24.06 2.24 1.56
C ALA A 170 23.25 1.39 2.56
N THR A 171 23.33 1.71 3.85
CA THR A 171 22.53 1.07 4.90
C THR A 171 21.04 1.34 4.69
N LEU A 172 20.65 2.57 4.33
CA LEU A 172 19.25 2.86 4.04
C LEU A 172 18.76 2.05 2.83
N THR A 173 19.55 2.01 1.74
CA THR A 173 19.20 1.24 0.53
C THR A 173 19.05 -0.24 0.85
N ALA A 174 20.00 -0.82 1.60
CA ALA A 174 19.96 -2.21 2.02
C ALA A 174 18.74 -2.50 2.91
N THR A 175 18.44 -1.59 3.85
CA THR A 175 17.26 -1.66 4.72
C THR A 175 15.97 -1.63 3.90
N LEU A 176 15.82 -0.68 2.97
CA LEU A 176 14.63 -0.59 2.12
C LEU A 176 14.45 -1.85 1.26
N ASN A 177 15.54 -2.40 0.70
CA ASN A 177 15.50 -3.66 -0.03
C ASN A 177 15.09 -4.85 0.84
N SER A 178 15.44 -4.87 2.13
CA SER A 178 15.00 -5.90 3.07
C SER A 178 13.49 -5.88 3.36
N HIS A 179 12.77 -4.82 2.97
CA HIS A 179 11.32 -4.72 3.13
C HIS A 179 10.54 -5.12 1.88
N VAL A 180 11.21 -5.38 0.75
CA VAL A 180 10.56 -5.61 -0.54
C VAL A 180 10.87 -7.02 -1.03
N VAL A 181 9.82 -7.78 -1.33
CA VAL A 181 9.88 -9.01 -2.11
C VAL A 181 9.45 -8.68 -3.54
N ALA A 182 10.25 -9.07 -4.51
CA ALA A 182 9.96 -8.93 -5.94
C ALA A 182 9.42 -10.25 -6.53
N GLY A 183 8.53 -10.15 -7.51
CA GLY A 183 7.98 -11.26 -8.26
C GLY A 183 6.93 -12.10 -7.51
N ALA A 184 6.50 -11.68 -6.32
CA ALA A 184 5.53 -12.42 -5.52
C ALA A 184 4.56 -11.50 -4.77
N ASN A 185 3.28 -11.87 -4.79
CA ASN A 185 2.21 -11.26 -4.00
C ASN A 185 1.86 -12.17 -2.82
N VAL A 186 2.72 -12.17 -1.80
CA VAL A 186 2.61 -13.06 -0.64
C VAL A 186 1.59 -12.50 0.33
N ILE A 187 0.42 -13.12 0.42
CA ILE A 187 -0.64 -12.74 1.36
C ILE A 187 -0.45 -13.41 2.72
N ALA A 188 -1.10 -12.87 3.75
CA ALA A 188 -0.95 -13.35 5.12
C ALA A 188 -1.27 -14.84 5.26
N SER A 189 -2.27 -15.33 4.53
CA SER A 189 -2.65 -16.76 4.54
C SER A 189 -1.64 -17.70 3.88
N GLN A 190 -0.65 -17.16 3.17
CA GLN A 190 0.45 -17.93 2.57
C GLN A 190 1.67 -18.01 3.50
N LEU A 191 1.71 -17.20 4.56
CA LEU A 191 2.77 -17.25 5.57
C LEU A 191 2.56 -18.47 6.48
N SER A 192 3.66 -19.13 6.84
CA SER A 192 3.68 -20.27 7.76
C SER A 192 4.89 -20.22 8.69
N ASP A 193 4.86 -21.02 9.76
CA ASP A 193 5.94 -21.03 10.73
C ASP A 193 7.28 -21.47 10.14
N ASN A 194 8.33 -20.69 10.39
CA ASN A 194 9.67 -20.89 9.87
C ASN A 194 9.76 -20.79 8.34
N MET A 195 8.79 -20.13 7.71
CA MET A 195 8.82 -19.90 6.27
C MET A 195 9.89 -18.86 5.95
N THR A 196 10.83 -19.22 5.07
CA THR A 196 11.78 -18.25 4.52
C THR A 196 11.11 -17.38 3.48
N VAL A 197 11.20 -16.06 3.64
CA VAL A 197 10.76 -15.06 2.68
C VAL A 197 12.01 -14.37 2.12
N THR A 198 12.22 -14.51 0.81
CA THR A 198 13.37 -13.90 0.12
C THR A 198 13.03 -12.49 -0.32
N THR A 199 13.63 -11.50 0.33
CA THR A 199 13.52 -10.07 -0.01
C THR A 199 14.67 -9.65 -0.93
N LEU A 200 14.60 -8.46 -1.51
CA LEU A 200 15.70 -7.88 -2.29
C LEU A 200 16.96 -7.65 -1.44
N GLY A 201 16.81 -7.48 -0.13
CA GLY A 201 17.90 -7.25 0.83
C GLY A 201 18.37 -8.49 1.58
N GLY A 202 17.83 -9.67 1.27
CA GLY A 202 18.20 -10.95 1.92
C GLY A 202 16.99 -11.74 2.43
N ASN A 203 17.26 -12.89 3.06
CA ASN A 203 16.21 -13.74 3.60
C ASN A 203 15.75 -13.26 4.97
N ILE A 204 14.44 -13.25 5.18
CA ILE A 204 13.80 -13.09 6.49
C ILE A 204 12.96 -14.34 6.78
N THR A 205 12.64 -14.56 8.05
CA THR A 205 11.82 -15.71 8.47
C THR A 205 10.46 -15.24 8.94
N ALA A 206 9.39 -15.74 8.32
CA ALA A 206 8.03 -15.53 8.78
C ALA A 206 7.63 -16.60 9.83
N ASN A 207 6.85 -16.17 10.82
CA ASN A 207 6.25 -17.03 11.83
C ASN A 207 4.81 -16.55 12.09
N VAL A 208 3.84 -17.44 12.17
CA VAL A 208 2.41 -17.11 12.32
C VAL A 208 1.83 -17.54 13.66
N THR A 209 2.51 -18.43 14.39
CA THR A 209 2.12 -18.84 15.73
C THR A 209 2.24 -17.68 16.72
N GLY A 210 1.11 -17.30 17.33
CA GLY A 210 1.05 -16.18 18.27
C GLY A 210 0.97 -14.79 17.60
N GLY A 211 0.53 -14.75 16.34
CA GLY A 211 0.45 -13.56 15.49
C GLY A 211 1.55 -13.57 14.42
N ALA A 212 1.29 -12.98 13.26
CA ALA A 212 2.30 -13.00 12.20
C ALA A 212 3.47 -12.06 12.52
N LYS A 213 4.67 -12.60 12.45
CA LYS A 213 5.93 -11.93 12.76
C LYS A 213 6.96 -12.24 11.70
N LEU A 214 7.87 -11.30 11.50
CA LEU A 214 9.01 -11.41 10.62
C LEU A 214 10.27 -11.27 11.46
N THR A 215 11.13 -12.27 11.42
CA THR A 215 12.45 -12.25 12.05
C THR A 215 13.48 -11.85 11.00
N ASP A 216 14.17 -10.75 11.25
CA ASP A 216 15.26 -10.26 10.39
C ASP A 216 16.57 -11.06 10.61
N ALA A 217 17.60 -10.76 9.81
CA ALA A 217 18.90 -11.43 9.90
C ALA A 217 19.62 -11.21 11.25
N ASN A 218 19.20 -10.21 12.03
CA ASN A 218 19.75 -9.85 13.33
C ASN A 218 18.92 -10.42 14.49
N ASN A 219 18.02 -11.39 14.21
CA ASN A 219 17.08 -11.98 15.16
C ASN A 219 16.11 -10.95 15.80
N ARG A 220 15.83 -9.83 15.11
CA ARG A 220 14.85 -8.85 15.56
C ARG A 220 13.49 -9.23 14.98
N ASN A 221 12.49 -9.29 15.85
CA ASN A 221 11.12 -9.63 15.48
C ASN A 221 10.32 -8.36 15.19
N SER A 222 9.64 -8.35 14.05
CA SER A 222 8.72 -7.31 13.60
C SER A 222 7.32 -7.91 13.50
N ASN A 223 6.34 -7.37 14.22
CA ASN A 223 4.96 -7.86 14.14
C ASN A 223 4.25 -7.22 12.95
N ILE A 224 3.41 -8.00 12.27
CA ILE A 224 2.51 -7.48 11.24
C ILE A 224 1.24 -6.97 11.94
N ILE A 225 0.98 -5.67 11.84
CA ILE A 225 -0.14 -5.00 12.53
C ILE A 225 -1.35 -4.76 11.62
N ALA A 226 -1.15 -4.70 10.30
CA ALA A 226 -2.23 -4.74 9.33
C ALA A 226 -1.82 -5.60 8.13
N TYR A 227 -2.76 -6.44 7.69
CA TYR A 227 -2.53 -7.51 6.75
C TYR A 227 -3.17 -7.21 5.41
N ASP A 228 -2.59 -7.76 4.35
CA ASP A 228 -3.24 -7.90 3.04
C ASP A 228 -3.81 -6.60 2.47
N VAL A 229 -3.09 -5.48 2.58
CA VAL A 229 -3.47 -4.24 1.91
C VAL A 229 -3.16 -4.40 0.42
N GLN A 230 -4.16 -4.79 -0.35
CA GLN A 230 -3.99 -5.16 -1.76
C GLN A 230 -3.95 -3.92 -2.67
N ALA A 231 -2.95 -3.91 -3.55
CA ALA A 231 -2.72 -2.91 -4.58
C ALA A 231 -2.80 -3.54 -5.98
N SER A 232 -2.82 -2.70 -7.01
CA SER A 232 -2.86 -3.16 -8.41
C SER A 232 -1.59 -3.90 -8.82
N ASN A 233 -0.48 -3.64 -8.14
CA ASN A 233 0.84 -4.20 -8.45
C ASN A 233 1.49 -4.97 -7.29
N GLY A 234 0.72 -5.33 -6.26
CA GLY A 234 1.25 -6.09 -5.14
C GLY A 234 0.41 -5.98 -3.88
N VAL A 235 1.03 -6.29 -2.74
CA VAL A 235 0.41 -6.28 -1.42
C VAL A 235 1.32 -5.58 -0.42
N VAL A 236 0.72 -4.83 0.49
CA VAL A 236 1.41 -4.20 1.62
C VAL A 236 0.98 -4.87 2.92
N HIS A 237 1.97 -5.23 3.73
CA HIS A 237 1.79 -5.66 5.13
C HIS A 237 2.42 -4.62 6.03
N VAL A 238 1.66 -4.09 6.97
CA VAL A 238 2.13 -3.02 7.86
C VAL A 238 2.86 -3.65 9.04
N ILE A 239 4.05 -3.16 9.36
CA ILE A 239 4.88 -3.69 10.45
C ILE A 239 5.22 -2.63 11.50
N ASP A 240 5.39 -3.08 12.75
CA ASP A 240 5.71 -2.22 13.90
C ASP A 240 7.22 -2.02 14.15
N LYS A 241 8.07 -2.70 13.39
CA LYS A 241 9.53 -2.62 13.51
C LYS A 241 10.21 -2.68 12.14
N VAL A 242 11.27 -1.89 11.97
CA VAL A 242 12.06 -1.87 10.74
C VAL A 242 12.93 -3.14 10.65
N ILE A 243 12.81 -3.85 9.54
CA ILE A 243 13.64 -5.01 9.18
C ILE A 243 15.03 -4.51 8.78
N LEU A 244 16.06 -4.96 9.50
CA LEU A 244 17.44 -4.61 9.15
C LEU A 244 18.09 -5.70 8.29
N PRO A 245 18.94 -5.31 7.33
CA PRO A 245 19.77 -6.27 6.60
C PRO A 245 20.77 -6.92 7.56
N ALA A 246 21.44 -7.98 7.12
CA ALA A 246 22.55 -8.54 7.90
C ALA A 246 23.60 -7.46 8.14
N LEU A 247 23.78 -7.08 9.41
CA LEU A 247 24.82 -6.14 9.82
C LEU A 247 26.14 -6.90 9.82
N ASN A 248 27.11 -6.44 9.03
CA ASN A 248 28.49 -6.97 9.06
C ASN A 248 29.27 -6.39 10.23
#